data_AF-A0A0C9ZGJ6-F1
#
_entry.id   AF-A0A0C9ZGJ6-F1
#
_cell.length_a   1.000
_cell.length_b   1.000
_cell.length_c   1.000
_cell.angle_alpha   90.00
_cell.angle_beta   90.00
_cell.angle_gamma   90.00
#
_symmetry.space_group_name_H-M   'P 1'
#
loop_
_entity.id
_entity.type
_entity.pdbx_description
1 polymer ?
#
loop_
_entity_poly.entity_id
_entity_poly.type
_entity_poly.pdbx_seq_one_letter_code
_entity_poly.pdbx_strand_id
1 'polypeptide(L)'
;MSSRPFFVQRNQRKPVQPPPLPRAKVSLTQEARKELLAQRRSRSERFKQDLDGAWQQIDDATKTIALANHKSINRVQRELYLGHNSFRTRRSKPSAWNAFCWKKKKEHDDGTLCFLPLIYTSPSRLKTTAQLPGGRSALSALVRQASEEYRSLSMEDKAALIEEYMRHKEHKTFGLRATAKSKVNDITGTLKAVENEVYFVFLFFIFSCTCR
;
A
#
# COMPACT_ATOMS: atom_id res chain seq x y z
N MET A 1 -18.31 25.76 41.64
CA MET A 1 -17.22 24.75 41.51
C MET A 1 -16.18 25.33 40.56
N SER A 2 -15.00 25.67 41.06
CA SER A 2 -14.00 26.46 40.33
C SER A 2 -12.97 25.53 39.68
N SER A 3 -12.91 25.53 38.35
CA SER A 3 -12.02 24.70 37.54
C SER A 3 -10.65 25.39 37.37
N ARG A 4 -9.62 24.83 38.03
CA ARG A 4 -8.22 25.23 37.80
C ARG A 4 -7.68 24.59 36.50
N PRO A 5 -7.03 25.36 35.60
CA PRO A 5 -6.35 24.79 34.45
C PRO A 5 -4.97 24.27 34.86
N PHE A 6 -4.67 23.02 34.47
CA PHE A 6 -3.33 22.42 34.57
C PHE A 6 -2.47 22.89 33.40
N PHE A 7 -1.59 23.86 33.64
CA PHE A 7 -0.49 24.15 32.72
C PHE A 7 0.59 23.07 32.90
N VAL A 8 0.70 22.16 31.94
CA VAL A 8 1.80 21.21 31.84
C VAL A 8 3.04 21.97 31.36
N GLN A 9 4.00 22.19 32.26
CA GLN A 9 5.33 22.69 31.92
C GLN A 9 6.00 21.70 30.95
N ARG A 10 6.16 22.11 29.68
CA ARG A 10 7.00 21.40 28.71
C ARG A 10 8.45 21.52 29.14
N ASN A 11 8.92 20.52 29.88
CA ASN A 11 10.33 20.32 30.16
C ASN A 11 11.12 20.31 28.84
N GLN A 12 12.11 21.19 28.76
CA GLN A 12 13.04 21.32 27.65
C GLN A 12 13.74 19.96 27.42
N ARG A 13 13.35 19.26 26.36
CA ARG A 13 14.04 18.03 25.93
C ARG A 13 15.43 18.44 25.47
N LYS A 14 16.45 18.14 26.28
CA LYS A 14 17.85 18.27 25.90
C LYS A 14 18.08 17.44 24.63
N PRO A 15 18.65 17.99 23.55
CA PRO A 15 19.01 17.21 22.38
C PRO A 15 20.02 16.13 22.80
N VAL A 16 19.70 14.88 22.49
CA VAL A 16 20.49 13.68 22.83
C VAL A 16 21.78 13.61 22.00
N GLN A 17 21.94 14.46 20.98
CA GLN A 17 23.11 14.43 20.10
C GLN A 17 24.15 15.48 20.53
N PRO A 18 25.43 15.09 20.66
CA PRO A 18 26.51 16.03 20.92
C PRO A 18 26.61 17.04 19.79
N PRO A 19 27.03 18.29 20.07
CA PRO A 19 27.21 19.30 19.05
C PRO A 19 28.18 18.79 17.97
N PRO A 20 27.84 18.93 16.67
CA PRO A 20 28.67 18.41 15.60
C PRO A 20 30.05 19.06 15.66
N LEU A 21 31.10 18.22 15.64
CA LEU A 21 32.48 18.69 15.64
C LEU A 21 32.74 19.57 14.40
N PRO A 22 33.50 20.68 14.55
CA PRO A 22 33.88 21.52 13.43
C PRO A 22 34.69 20.71 12.42
N ARG A 23 34.10 20.45 11.26
CA ARG A 23 34.78 19.78 10.15
C ARG A 23 35.69 20.78 9.45
N ALA A 24 36.95 20.41 9.23
CA ALA A 24 37.88 21.19 8.43
C ALA A 24 37.28 21.44 7.03
N LYS A 25 37.13 22.71 6.66
CA LYS A 25 36.60 23.10 5.35
C LYS A 25 37.69 22.90 4.30
N VAL A 26 37.66 21.76 3.61
CA VAL A 26 38.51 21.51 2.45
C VAL A 26 38.08 22.45 1.32
N SER A 27 38.88 23.48 1.05
CA SER A 27 38.63 24.43 -0.04
C SER A 27 39.23 23.88 -1.32
N LEU A 28 38.41 23.29 -2.19
CA LEU A 28 38.85 22.85 -3.53
C LEU A 28 39.26 24.05 -4.38
N THR A 29 40.33 23.90 -5.16
CA THR A 29 40.76 24.87 -6.19
C THR A 29 39.69 25.01 -7.28
N GLN A 30 39.69 26.14 -8.01
CA GLN A 30 38.69 26.39 -9.07
C GLN A 30 38.75 25.31 -10.16
N GLU A 31 39.95 24.84 -10.49
CA GLU A 31 40.18 23.76 -11.46
C GLU A 31 39.57 22.43 -10.98
N ALA A 32 39.85 22.03 -9.73
CA ALA A 32 39.28 20.83 -9.16
C ALA A 32 37.74 20.86 -9.12
N ARG A 33 37.14 22.05 -8.91
CA ARG A 33 35.67 22.21 -8.96
C ARG A 33 35.13 22.02 -10.38
N LYS A 34 35.80 22.60 -11.40
CA LYS A 34 35.40 22.44 -12.81
C LYS A 34 35.50 20.97 -13.25
N GLU A 35 36.58 20.29 -12.87
CA GLU A 35 36.78 18.87 -13.17
C GLU A 35 35.71 17.99 -12.51
N LEU A 36 35.41 18.24 -11.23
CA LEU A 36 34.37 17.50 -10.50
C LEU A 36 32.99 17.71 -11.14
N LEU A 37 32.67 18.94 -11.56
CA LEU A 37 31.43 19.22 -12.29
C LEU A 37 31.37 18.50 -13.65
N ALA A 38 32.47 18.49 -14.41
CA ALA A 38 32.56 17.76 -15.67
C ALA A 38 32.37 16.25 -15.45
N GLN A 39 32.99 15.69 -14.41
CA GLN A 39 32.84 14.29 -14.04
C GLN A 39 31.39 13.95 -13.64
N ARG A 40 30.73 14.82 -12.88
CA ARG A 40 29.31 14.64 -12.52
C ARG A 40 28.40 14.65 -13.75
N ARG A 41 28.63 15.57 -14.69
CA ARG A 41 27.86 15.64 -15.95
C ARG A 41 28.04 14.35 -16.76
N SER A 42 29.28 13.91 -16.95
CA SER A 42 29.56 12.66 -17.66
C SER A 42 28.91 11.44 -17.01
N ARG A 43 28.92 11.34 -15.67
CA ARG A 43 28.23 10.24 -14.95
C ARG A 43 26.71 10.32 -15.11
N SER A 44 26.14 11.51 -15.04
CA SER A 44 24.70 11.72 -15.23
C SER A 44 24.26 11.36 -16.65
N GLU A 45 25.03 11.73 -17.67
CA GLU A 45 24.78 11.36 -19.07
C GLU A 45 24.83 9.86 -19.27
N ARG A 46 25.86 9.17 -18.75
CA ARG A 46 25.96 7.70 -18.81
C ARG A 46 24.76 7.04 -18.15
N PHE A 47 24.36 7.50 -16.97
CA PHE A 47 23.20 6.96 -16.28
C PHE A 47 21.90 7.11 -17.10
N LYS A 48 21.71 8.26 -17.77
CA LYS A 48 20.55 8.45 -18.67
C LYS A 48 20.60 7.50 -19.86
N GLN A 49 21.77 7.34 -20.49
CA GLN A 49 21.96 6.41 -21.59
C GLN A 49 21.68 4.95 -21.16
N ASP A 50 22.14 4.56 -19.97
CA ASP A 50 21.89 3.23 -19.42
C ASP A 50 20.39 3.00 -19.18
N LEU A 51 19.66 4.02 -18.68
CA LEU A 51 18.21 3.96 -18.51
C LEU A 51 17.49 3.83 -19.86
N ASP A 52 17.85 4.65 -20.85
CA ASP A 52 17.25 4.61 -22.18
C ASP A 52 17.50 3.24 -22.84
N GLY A 53 18.72 2.69 -22.70
CA GLY A 53 19.07 1.35 -23.17
C GLY A 53 18.26 0.26 -22.48
N ALA A 54 18.09 0.33 -21.16
CA ALA A 54 17.27 -0.63 -20.42
C ALA A 54 15.79 -0.58 -20.85
N TRP A 55 15.24 0.62 -21.07
CA TRP A 55 13.87 0.78 -21.59
C TRP A 55 13.69 0.19 -22.98
N GLN A 56 14.67 0.39 -23.87
CA GLN A 56 14.66 -0.21 -25.19
C GLN A 56 14.67 -1.74 -25.13
N GLN A 57 15.50 -2.32 -24.27
CA GLN A 57 15.54 -3.78 -24.05
C GLN A 57 14.21 -4.34 -23.56
N ILE A 58 13.52 -3.64 -22.65
CA ILE A 58 12.19 -4.04 -22.17
C ILE A 58 11.16 -3.98 -23.31
N ASP A 59 11.20 -2.95 -24.16
CA ASP A 59 10.30 -2.81 -25.29
C ASP A 59 10.53 -3.93 -26.34
N ASP A 60 11.79 -4.22 -26.66
CA ASP A 60 12.16 -5.28 -27.59
C ASP A 60 11.80 -6.67 -27.06
N ALA A 61 12.02 -6.92 -25.77
CA ALA A 61 11.57 -8.15 -25.11
C ALA A 61 10.03 -8.28 -25.15
N THR A 62 9.31 -7.17 -24.92
CA THR A 62 7.84 -7.14 -24.99
C THR A 62 7.34 -7.49 -26.39
N LYS A 63 7.93 -6.90 -27.44
CA LYS A 63 7.60 -7.22 -28.85
C LYS A 63 7.90 -8.68 -29.17
N THR A 64 9.05 -9.19 -28.71
CA THR A 64 9.45 -10.59 -28.91
C THR A 64 8.45 -11.56 -28.28
N ILE A 65 8.03 -11.32 -27.04
CA ILE A 65 7.00 -12.12 -26.35
C ILE A 65 5.66 -12.02 -27.08
N ALA A 66 5.27 -10.83 -27.53
CA ALA A 66 4.02 -10.60 -28.26
C ALA A 66 3.98 -11.40 -29.58
N LEU A 67 5.06 -11.33 -30.36
CA LEU A 67 5.22 -12.07 -31.61
C LEU A 67 5.23 -13.58 -31.39
N ALA A 68 6.04 -14.09 -30.45
CA ALA A 68 6.17 -15.51 -30.17
C ALA A 68 4.88 -16.18 -29.66
N ASN A 69 3.98 -15.40 -29.03
CA ASN A 69 2.73 -15.90 -28.45
C ASN A 69 1.48 -15.49 -29.23
N HIS A 70 1.62 -14.84 -30.39
CA HIS A 70 0.52 -14.28 -31.18
C HIS A 70 -0.43 -13.39 -30.34
N LYS A 71 0.14 -12.55 -29.47
CA LYS A 71 -0.60 -11.62 -28.60
C LYS A 71 -0.32 -10.17 -29.03
N SER A 72 -1.20 -9.25 -28.66
CA SER A 72 -0.93 -7.83 -28.83
C SER A 72 0.12 -7.33 -27.83
N ILE A 73 0.97 -6.39 -28.27
CA ILE A 73 1.97 -5.71 -27.43
C ILE A 73 1.31 -5.15 -26.16
N ASN A 74 0.17 -4.45 -26.32
CA ASN A 74 -0.61 -3.90 -25.21
C ASN A 74 -1.02 -4.94 -24.16
N ARG A 75 -1.31 -6.18 -24.57
CA ARG A 75 -1.65 -7.26 -23.63
C ARG A 75 -0.42 -7.70 -22.85
N VAL A 76 0.71 -7.90 -23.53
CA VAL A 76 1.97 -8.29 -22.89
C VAL A 76 2.47 -7.21 -21.94
N GLN A 77 2.45 -5.94 -22.34
CA GLN A 77 2.80 -4.81 -21.45
C GLN A 77 1.96 -4.81 -20.17
N ARG A 78 0.64 -4.97 -20.28
CA ARG A 78 -0.23 -5.04 -19.09
C ARG A 78 0.14 -6.21 -18.19
N GLU A 79 0.45 -7.38 -18.74
CA GLU A 79 0.86 -8.55 -17.96
C GLU A 79 2.24 -8.34 -17.30
N LEU A 80 3.19 -7.67 -17.96
CA LEU A 80 4.51 -7.35 -17.41
C LEU A 80 4.44 -6.29 -16.29
N TYR A 81 3.75 -5.18 -16.51
CA TYR A 81 3.68 -4.08 -15.54
C TYR A 81 2.78 -4.38 -14.34
N LEU A 82 1.65 -5.04 -14.57
CA LEU A 82 0.65 -5.29 -13.53
C LEU A 82 0.76 -6.72 -12.96
N GLY A 83 1.65 -7.54 -13.50
CA GLY A 83 1.83 -8.93 -13.10
C GLY A 83 0.77 -9.87 -13.67
N HIS A 84 1.18 -11.12 -13.90
CA HIS A 84 0.39 -12.17 -14.58
C HIS A 84 -0.96 -12.51 -13.90
N ASN A 85 -1.15 -12.11 -12.64
CA ASN A 85 -2.33 -12.46 -11.84
C ASN A 85 -3.18 -11.28 -11.36
N SER A 86 -2.80 -10.02 -11.64
CA SER A 86 -3.58 -8.87 -11.16
C SER A 86 -5.01 -8.85 -11.72
N PHE A 87 -5.19 -9.34 -12.95
CA PHE A 87 -6.49 -9.44 -13.61
C PHE A 87 -7.18 -10.80 -13.47
N ARG A 88 -6.52 -11.80 -12.89
CA ARG A 88 -7.15 -13.10 -12.58
C ARG A 88 -7.97 -13.07 -11.30
N THR A 89 -8.11 -11.90 -10.66
CA THR A 89 -9.30 -11.64 -9.86
C THR A 89 -10.51 -11.57 -10.79
N ARG A 90 -10.90 -12.75 -11.32
CA ARG A 90 -12.18 -12.99 -11.94
C ARG A 90 -13.16 -12.39 -10.94
N ARG A 91 -13.75 -11.24 -11.28
CA ARG A 91 -14.78 -10.61 -10.47
C ARG A 91 -15.94 -11.60 -10.50
N SER A 92 -15.88 -12.60 -9.63
CA SER A 92 -16.98 -13.53 -9.41
C SER A 92 -18.16 -12.62 -9.14
N LYS A 93 -19.18 -12.69 -9.99
CA LYS A 93 -20.42 -11.95 -9.79
C LYS A 93 -20.80 -12.13 -8.32
N PRO A 94 -21.06 -11.04 -7.58
CA PRO A 94 -21.44 -11.16 -6.18
C PRO A 94 -22.66 -12.07 -6.12
N SER A 95 -22.52 -13.20 -5.45
CA SER A 95 -23.65 -14.08 -5.19
C SER A 95 -24.29 -13.65 -3.87
N ALA A 96 -25.60 -13.83 -3.75
CA ALA A 96 -26.32 -13.59 -2.51
C ALA A 96 -25.73 -14.40 -1.34
N TRP A 97 -25.25 -15.63 -1.60
CA TRP A 97 -24.54 -16.43 -0.60
C TRP A 97 -23.25 -15.77 -0.10
N ASN A 98 -22.41 -15.25 -1.00
CA ASN A 98 -21.17 -14.58 -0.59
C ASN A 98 -21.44 -13.29 0.18
N ALA A 99 -22.47 -12.54 -0.21
CA ALA A 99 -22.91 -11.34 0.50
C ALA A 99 -23.45 -11.68 1.90
N PHE A 100 -24.24 -12.74 2.02
CA PHE A 100 -24.73 -13.27 3.30
C PHE A 100 -23.59 -13.69 4.22
N CYS A 101 -22.65 -14.51 3.75
CA CYS A 101 -21.49 -14.92 4.55
C CYS A 101 -20.64 -13.72 5.00
N TRP A 102 -20.48 -12.70 4.14
CA TRP A 102 -19.81 -11.46 4.51
C TRP A 102 -20.54 -10.73 5.63
N LYS A 103 -21.87 -10.59 5.54
CA LYS A 103 -22.67 -9.90 6.57
C LYS A 103 -22.62 -10.63 7.90
N LYS A 104 -22.75 -11.97 7.89
CA LYS A 104 -22.63 -12.78 9.12
C LYS A 104 -21.28 -12.66 9.79
N LYS A 105 -20.20 -12.60 8.98
CA LYS A 105 -18.87 -12.33 9.51
C LYS A 105 -18.76 -10.95 10.14
N LYS A 106 -19.34 -9.92 9.51
CA LYS A 106 -19.36 -8.55 10.04
C LYS A 106 -20.12 -8.47 11.38
N GLU A 107 -21.30 -9.11 11.47
CA GLU A 107 -22.08 -9.19 12.72
C GLU A 107 -21.31 -9.86 13.86
N HIS A 108 -20.44 -10.82 13.53
CA HIS A 108 -19.53 -11.44 14.49
C HIS A 108 -18.39 -10.50 14.91
N ASP A 109 -17.72 -9.86 13.94
CA ASP A 109 -16.58 -8.96 14.21
C ASP A 109 -17.01 -7.71 15.00
N ASP A 110 -18.22 -7.20 14.75
CA ASP A 110 -18.81 -6.05 15.46
C ASP A 110 -19.39 -6.41 16.85
N GLY A 111 -19.26 -7.68 17.29
CA GLY A 111 -19.74 -8.15 18.58
C GLY A 111 -21.27 -8.17 18.74
N THR A 112 -22.01 -8.01 17.63
CA THR A 112 -23.48 -7.93 17.62
C THR A 112 -24.13 -9.32 17.67
N LEU A 113 -23.40 -10.38 17.25
CA LEU A 113 -23.81 -11.77 17.44
C LEU A 113 -22.68 -12.58 18.09
N CYS A 114 -22.79 -12.82 19.41
CA CYS A 114 -21.91 -13.72 20.16
C CYS A 114 -22.10 -15.22 19.85
N PHE A 115 -22.86 -15.58 18.80
CA PHE A 115 -23.36 -16.95 18.64
C PHE A 115 -22.55 -17.89 17.76
N LEU A 116 -21.40 -17.48 17.22
CA LEU A 116 -20.53 -18.39 16.46
C LEU A 116 -19.05 -18.18 16.79
N PRO A 117 -18.44 -18.99 17.67
CA PRO A 117 -17.00 -19.00 17.83
C PRO A 117 -16.36 -19.64 16.59
N LEU A 118 -15.92 -18.82 15.63
CA LEU A 118 -15.06 -19.29 14.56
C LEU A 118 -13.61 -19.28 15.06
N ILE A 119 -13.23 -20.46 15.53
CA ILE A 119 -11.92 -21.06 15.74
C ILE A 119 -10.84 -20.45 14.81
N TYR A 120 -10.21 -19.33 15.14
CA TYR A 120 -8.80 -19.03 14.77
C TYR A 120 -8.23 -17.76 15.42
N THR A 121 -8.24 -17.66 16.75
CA THR A 121 -7.16 -16.97 17.48
C THR A 121 -7.20 -17.42 18.94
N SER A 122 -6.02 -17.79 19.44
CA SER A 122 -5.61 -18.39 20.72
C SER A 122 -6.52 -18.32 21.97
N PRO A 123 -6.40 -19.33 22.87
CA PRO A 123 -7.37 -19.61 23.91
C PRO A 123 -7.01 -18.90 25.21
N SER A 124 -7.91 -18.10 25.75
CA SER A 124 -8.06 -17.96 27.19
C SER A 124 -9.36 -17.26 27.54
N ARG A 125 -10.24 -18.07 28.15
CA ARG A 125 -11.42 -17.67 28.93
C ARG A 125 -12.54 -16.97 28.16
N LEU A 126 -13.59 -17.75 27.88
CA LEU A 126 -14.92 -17.50 28.47
C LEU A 126 -15.79 -18.76 28.34
N LYS A 127 -16.56 -19.00 29.39
CA LYS A 127 -17.27 -20.24 29.69
C LYS A 127 -18.67 -20.27 29.04
N THR A 128 -19.09 -21.49 28.72
CA THR A 128 -20.48 -22.00 28.64
C THR A 128 -21.39 -21.52 27.50
N THR A 129 -21.33 -22.23 26.37
CA THR A 129 -22.54 -22.61 25.62
C THR A 129 -22.54 -24.12 25.44
N ALA A 130 -23.70 -24.74 25.66
CA ALA A 130 -23.87 -26.18 25.69
C ALA A 130 -23.31 -26.86 24.42
N GLN A 131 -22.44 -27.85 24.66
CA GLN A 131 -22.01 -28.94 23.77
C GLN A 131 -22.40 -28.82 22.28
N LEU A 132 -21.62 -28.05 21.51
CA LEU A 132 -21.46 -28.37 20.10
C LEU A 132 -20.30 -29.38 19.96
N PRO A 133 -20.49 -30.50 19.24
CA PRO A 133 -19.48 -31.54 19.11
C PRO A 133 -18.26 -30.99 18.36
N GLY A 134 -17.17 -30.73 19.09
CA GLY A 134 -15.93 -30.22 18.52
C GLY A 134 -15.42 -31.09 17.37
N GLY A 135 -14.93 -30.47 16.29
CA GLY A 135 -14.38 -31.15 15.12
C GLY A 135 -15.18 -30.91 13.83
N ARG A 136 -14.98 -31.76 12.81
CA ARG A 136 -15.61 -31.63 11.47
C ARG A 136 -17.15 -31.59 11.53
N SER A 137 -17.75 -32.26 12.51
CA SER A 137 -19.19 -32.30 12.77
C SER A 137 -19.77 -30.94 13.17
N ALA A 138 -19.06 -30.15 13.99
CA ALA A 138 -19.48 -28.78 14.32
C ALA A 138 -19.54 -27.91 13.06
N LEU A 139 -18.52 -27.97 12.21
CA LEU A 139 -18.49 -27.18 10.97
C LEU A 139 -19.68 -27.53 10.06
N SER A 140 -20.01 -28.81 9.90
CA SER A 140 -21.18 -29.22 9.11
C SER A 140 -22.49 -28.73 9.71
N ALA A 141 -22.63 -28.71 11.04
CA ALA A 141 -23.82 -28.20 11.70
C ALA A 141 -23.98 -26.69 11.49
N LEU A 142 -22.88 -25.93 11.58
CA LEU A 142 -22.87 -24.49 11.35
C LEU A 142 -23.19 -24.14 9.89
N VAL A 143 -22.60 -24.86 8.93
CA VAL A 143 -22.90 -24.67 7.50
C VAL A 143 -24.37 -24.99 7.22
N ARG A 144 -24.92 -26.03 7.86
CA ARG A 144 -26.33 -26.39 7.70
C ARG A 144 -27.25 -25.29 8.24
N GLN A 145 -27.00 -24.82 9.46
CA GLN A 145 -27.77 -23.72 10.08
C GLN A 145 -27.71 -22.44 9.24
N ALA A 146 -26.51 -22.02 8.82
CA ALA A 146 -26.33 -20.84 7.98
C ALA A 146 -27.02 -21.01 6.60
N SER A 147 -27.04 -22.22 6.05
CA SER A 147 -27.74 -22.52 4.81
C SER A 147 -29.26 -22.48 4.98
N GLU A 148 -29.80 -22.95 6.11
CA GLU A 148 -31.23 -22.90 6.41
C GLU A 148 -31.69 -21.45 6.60
N GLU A 149 -30.92 -20.66 7.37
CA GLU A 149 -31.17 -19.23 7.55
C GLU A 149 -31.17 -18.50 6.20
N TYR A 150 -30.16 -18.71 5.37
CA TYR A 150 -30.11 -18.13 4.02
C TYR A 150 -31.28 -18.57 3.13
N ARG A 151 -31.74 -19.83 3.24
CA ARG A 151 -32.90 -20.31 2.49
C ARG A 151 -34.18 -19.62 2.93
N SER A 152 -34.31 -19.31 4.21
CA SER A 152 -35.47 -18.60 4.77
C SER A 152 -35.56 -17.12 4.35
N LEU A 153 -34.45 -16.52 3.91
CA LEU A 153 -34.45 -15.13 3.42
C LEU A 153 -35.31 -14.97 2.15
N SER A 154 -36.04 -13.87 2.10
CA SER A 154 -36.79 -13.48 0.89
C SER A 154 -35.86 -13.13 -0.27
N MET A 155 -36.40 -13.05 -1.48
CA MET A 155 -35.63 -12.62 -2.65
C MET A 155 -35.23 -11.14 -2.56
N GLU A 156 -36.06 -10.31 -1.91
CA GLU A 156 -35.80 -8.89 -1.67
C GLU A 156 -34.63 -8.71 -0.70
N ASP A 157 -34.60 -9.47 0.40
CA ASP A 157 -33.49 -9.46 1.37
C ASP A 157 -32.19 -9.89 0.70
N LYS A 158 -32.23 -10.95 -0.11
CA LYS A 158 -31.06 -11.42 -0.88
C LYS A 158 -30.54 -10.36 -1.84
N ALA A 159 -31.42 -9.60 -2.49
CA ALA A 159 -31.03 -8.50 -3.37
C ALA A 159 -30.39 -7.35 -2.58
N ALA A 160 -31.00 -6.96 -1.46
CA ALA A 160 -30.45 -5.93 -0.57
C ALA A 160 -29.06 -6.30 -0.04
N LEU A 161 -28.83 -7.57 0.33
CA LEU A 161 -27.52 -8.07 0.73
C LEU A 161 -26.47 -7.92 -0.38
N ILE A 162 -26.83 -8.25 -1.63
CA ILE A 162 -25.92 -8.09 -2.78
C ILE A 162 -25.55 -6.60 -2.95
N GLU A 163 -26.53 -5.71 -2.86
CA GLU A 163 -26.29 -4.27 -3.03
C GLU A 163 -25.39 -3.71 -1.92
N GLU A 164 -25.67 -4.04 -0.66
CA GLU A 164 -24.85 -3.65 0.49
C GLU A 164 -23.40 -4.15 0.33
N TYR A 165 -23.24 -5.41 -0.05
CA TYR A 165 -21.93 -6.02 -0.28
C TYR A 165 -21.18 -5.40 -1.45
N MET A 166 -21.89 -5.01 -2.52
CA MET A 166 -21.31 -4.29 -3.66
C MET A 166 -20.79 -2.91 -3.27
N ARG A 167 -21.59 -2.12 -2.56
CA ARG A 167 -21.18 -0.81 -2.03
C ARG A 167 -19.94 -0.94 -1.14
N HIS A 168 -19.91 -1.94 -0.25
CA HIS A 168 -18.74 -2.21 0.58
C HIS A 168 -17.50 -2.58 -0.25
N LYS A 169 -17.65 -3.44 -1.28
CA LYS A 169 -16.55 -3.78 -2.19
C LYS A 169 -16.01 -2.54 -2.91
N GLU A 170 -16.89 -1.71 -3.44
CA GLU A 170 -16.52 -0.47 -4.12
C GLU A 170 -15.75 0.46 -3.16
N HIS A 171 -16.26 0.66 -1.94
CA HIS A 171 -15.61 1.48 -0.93
C HIS A 171 -14.24 0.94 -0.53
N LYS A 172 -14.11 -0.39 -0.36
CA LYS A 172 -12.82 -1.04 -0.05
C LYS A 172 -11.83 -0.94 -1.22
N THR A 173 -12.29 -1.07 -2.46
CA THR A 173 -11.43 -0.84 -3.63
C THR A 173 -11.02 0.62 -3.78
N PHE A 174 -11.89 1.55 -3.40
CA PHE A 174 -11.57 2.98 -3.37
C PHE A 174 -10.49 3.26 -2.31
N GLY A 175 -10.58 2.69 -1.11
CA GLY A 175 -9.54 2.80 -0.08
C GLY A 175 -8.17 2.25 -0.52
N LEU A 176 -8.15 1.12 -1.22
CA LEU A 176 -6.91 0.57 -1.81
C LEU A 176 -6.34 1.47 -2.92
N ARG A 177 -7.20 2.08 -3.74
CA ARG A 177 -6.76 3.03 -4.77
C ARG A 177 -6.27 4.35 -4.17
N ALA A 178 -6.94 4.86 -3.14
CA ALA A 178 -6.55 6.06 -2.43
C ALA A 178 -5.19 5.87 -1.74
N THR A 179 -4.96 4.70 -1.12
CA THR A 179 -3.66 4.38 -0.51
C THR A 179 -2.56 4.17 -1.55
N ALA A 180 -2.85 3.55 -2.70
CA ALA A 180 -1.89 3.46 -3.80
C ALA A 180 -1.56 4.85 -4.36
N LYS A 181 -2.56 5.71 -4.59
CA LYS A 181 -2.37 7.09 -5.05
C LYS A 181 -1.63 7.94 -4.01
N SER A 182 -1.94 7.77 -2.72
CA SER A 182 -1.21 8.38 -1.61
C SER A 182 0.25 7.94 -1.62
N LYS A 183 0.53 6.64 -1.73
CA LYS A 183 1.92 6.14 -1.84
C LYS A 183 2.66 6.74 -3.02
N VAL A 184 2.02 6.83 -4.19
CA VAL A 184 2.62 7.49 -5.36
C VAL A 184 2.87 8.96 -5.08
N ASN A 185 1.94 9.68 -4.46
CA ASN A 185 2.11 11.08 -4.09
C ASN A 185 3.22 11.27 -3.04
N ASP A 186 3.33 10.39 -2.06
CA ASP A 186 4.36 10.42 -1.02
C ASP A 186 5.74 10.17 -1.63
N ILE A 187 5.86 9.18 -2.52
CA ILE A 187 7.09 8.92 -3.29
C ILE A 187 7.45 10.13 -4.16
N THR A 188 6.47 10.69 -4.87
CA THR A 188 6.69 11.86 -5.74
C THR A 188 7.10 13.08 -4.93
N GLY A 189 6.48 13.31 -3.76
CA GLY A 189 6.80 14.41 -2.86
C GLY A 189 8.20 14.26 -2.25
N THR A 190 8.56 13.06 -1.81
CA THR A 190 9.91 12.78 -1.30
C THR A 190 10.98 12.92 -2.38
N LEU A 191 10.73 12.44 -3.61
CA LEU A 191 11.63 12.66 -4.74
C LEU A 191 11.82 14.14 -5.06
N LYS A 192 10.73 14.94 -5.13
CA LYS A 192 10.82 16.39 -5.34
C LYS A 192 11.61 17.10 -4.23
N ALA A 193 11.42 16.70 -2.98
CA ALA A 193 12.18 17.26 -1.86
C ALA A 193 13.68 16.95 -2.00
N VAL A 194 14.03 15.71 -2.35
CA VAL A 194 15.42 15.31 -2.61
C VAL A 194 16.01 16.09 -3.79
N GLU A 195 15.27 16.24 -4.89
CA GLU A 195 15.71 17.04 -6.03
C GLU A 195 15.98 18.50 -5.63
N ASN A 196 15.07 19.13 -4.89
CA ASN A 196 15.23 20.51 -4.42
C ASN A 196 16.46 20.68 -3.51
N GLU A 197 16.72 19.74 -2.60
CA GLU A 197 17.93 19.75 -1.76
C GLU A 197 19.20 19.61 -2.61
N VAL A 198 19.20 18.71 -3.60
CA VAL A 198 20.32 18.55 -4.53
C VAL A 198 20.55 19.82 -5.35
N TYR A 199 19.48 20.48 -5.82
CA TYR A 199 19.56 21.77 -6.51
C TYR A 199 20.07 22.89 -5.59
N PHE A 200 19.61 22.93 -4.34
CA PHE A 200 20.03 23.95 -3.38
C PHE A 200 21.50 23.80 -3.03
N VAL A 201 21.97 22.57 -2.77
CA VAL A 201 23.39 22.28 -2.56
C VAL A 201 24.20 22.66 -3.80
N PHE A 202 23.71 22.33 -5.00
CA PHE A 202 24.40 22.66 -6.25
C PHE A 202 24.53 24.17 -6.47
N LEU A 203 23.45 24.94 -6.27
CA LEU A 203 23.45 26.40 -6.38
C LEU A 203 24.31 27.06 -5.30
N PHE A 204 24.21 26.59 -4.05
CA PHE A 204 25.05 27.09 -2.96
C PHE A 204 26.53 26.89 -3.26
N PHE A 205 26.90 25.73 -3.83
CA PHE A 205 28.26 25.50 -4.31
C PHE A 205 28.65 26.49 -5.41
N ILE A 206 27.81 26.72 -6.42
CA ILE A 206 28.12 27.67 -7.51
C ILE A 206 28.30 29.11 -6.99
N PHE A 207 27.35 29.63 -6.20
CA PHE A 207 27.43 31.00 -5.68
C PHE A 207 28.61 31.21 -4.74
N SER A 208 28.93 30.22 -3.91
CA SER A 208 30.13 30.25 -3.07
C SER A 208 31.44 30.18 -3.88
N CYS A 209 31.40 29.78 -5.16
CA CYS A 209 32.56 29.84 -6.05
C CYS A 209 32.73 31.20 -6.73
N THR A 210 31.64 31.92 -7.01
CA THR A 210 31.67 33.16 -7.81
C THR A 210 31.89 34.41 -6.97
N CYS A 211 31.60 34.39 -5.67
CA CYS A 211 31.80 35.54 -4.77
C CYS A 211 33.18 35.54 -4.07
N ARG A 212 34.18 34.89 -4.66
CA ARG A 212 35.56 34.86 -4.18
C ARG A 212 36.50 35.17 -5.34
#